data_AF-A0A5E6NQ86-F1
#
_entry.id   AF-A0A5E6NQ86-F1
#
_cell.length_a   1.000
_cell.length_b   1.000
_cell.length_c   1.000
_cell.angle_alpha   90.00
_cell.angle_beta   90.00
_cell.angle_gamma   90.00
#
_symmetry.space_group_name_H-M   'P 1'
#
loop_
_entity.id
_entity.type
_entity.pdbx_description
1 polymer ?
#
loop_
_entity_poly.entity_id
_entity_poly.type
_entity_poly.pdbx_seq_one_letter_code
_entity_poly.pdbx_strand_id
1 'polypeptide(L)'
;MYYKPRTNNTKQAIKNHITQVFEQIPIYGEKKVHQQLLEDGFKVSLNTVARYRQELDLKAVLAVKQVNTTIPIKAHKKYSYKLQGLNISHANHVWSTDITYIKIAGGMVYMAAIIDWHSKAVLSHRISNTMDSQLVMSVLNDALEKHPHPEIFNTDQGSQYTSEIL
;
A
#
# COMPACT_ATOMS: atom_id res chain seq x y z
N MET A 1 1.95 18.17 -48.70
CA MET A 1 1.07 18.60 -47.60
C MET A 1 1.84 18.50 -46.29
N TYR A 2 2.16 19.62 -45.63
CA TYR A 2 2.91 19.60 -44.37
C TYR A 2 1.94 19.69 -43.19
N TYR A 3 1.80 18.60 -42.43
CA TYR A 3 1.11 18.62 -41.14
C TYR A 3 2.01 19.35 -40.13
N LYS A 4 1.54 20.50 -39.61
CA LYS A 4 2.16 21.15 -38.45
C LYS A 4 1.49 20.60 -37.18
N PRO A 5 2.22 19.88 -36.31
CA PRO A 5 1.65 19.34 -35.08
C PRO A 5 1.16 20.49 -34.19
N ARG A 6 -0.13 20.47 -33.84
CA ARG A 6 -0.72 21.43 -32.90
C ARG A 6 -0.47 20.92 -31.48
N THR A 7 0.37 21.61 -30.72
CA THR A 7 0.61 21.28 -29.31
C THR A 7 -0.60 21.65 -28.47
N ASN A 8 -1.17 20.66 -27.78
CA ASN A 8 -2.26 20.87 -26.84
C ASN A 8 -1.64 21.15 -25.46
N ASN A 9 -1.51 22.42 -25.10
CA ASN A 9 -0.90 22.87 -23.85
C ASN A 9 -1.60 22.30 -22.61
N THR A 10 -2.93 22.14 -22.65
CA THR A 10 -3.71 21.53 -21.56
C THR A 10 -3.36 20.05 -21.39
N LYS A 11 -3.26 19.30 -22.49
CA LYS A 11 -2.79 17.90 -22.46
C LYS A 11 -1.39 17.80 -21.86
N GLN A 12 -0.49 18.70 -22.24
CA GLN A 12 0.88 18.69 -21.74
C GLN A 12 0.95 19.02 -20.24
N ALA A 13 0.18 20.02 -19.78
CA ALA A 13 0.10 20.37 -18.36
C ALA A 13 -0.39 19.20 -17.51
N ILE A 14 -1.47 18.53 -17.92
CA ILE A 14 -1.99 17.34 -17.22
C ILE A 14 -0.94 16.22 -17.21
N LYS A 15 -0.27 15.96 -18.33
CA LYS A 15 0.79 14.93 -18.40
C LYS A 15 1.95 15.24 -17.46
N ASN A 16 2.42 16.48 -17.43
CA ASN A 16 3.50 16.90 -16.52
C ASN A 16 3.08 16.70 -15.06
N HIS A 17 1.84 17.07 -14.72
CA HIS A 17 1.31 16.91 -13.37
C HIS A 17 1.15 15.44 -12.98
N ILE A 18 0.69 14.58 -13.91
CA ILE A 18 0.66 13.11 -13.71
C ILE A 18 2.07 12.59 -13.40
N THR A 19 3.09 13.05 -14.12
CA THR A 19 4.49 12.68 -13.86
C THR A 19 4.95 13.14 -12.48
N GLN A 20 4.65 14.39 -12.08
CA GLN A 20 4.98 14.91 -10.74
C GLN A 20 4.33 14.09 -9.62
N VAL A 21 3.03 13.78 -9.75
CA VAL A 21 2.31 12.92 -8.78
C VAL A 21 2.96 11.53 -8.73
N PHE A 22 3.40 11.00 -9.86
CA PHE A 22 4.09 9.71 -9.91
C PHE A 22 5.48 9.75 -9.27
N GLU A 23 6.27 10.81 -9.48
CA GLU A 23 7.58 10.98 -8.85
C GLU A 23 7.47 11.11 -7.32
N GLN A 24 6.44 11.79 -6.83
CA GLN A 24 6.17 11.94 -5.40
C GLN A 24 5.57 10.67 -4.78
N ILE A 25 4.59 10.06 -5.46
CA ILE A 25 3.80 8.95 -4.93
C ILE A 25 3.64 7.86 -6.01
N PRO A 26 4.71 7.10 -6.31
CA PRO A 26 4.73 6.16 -7.44
C PRO A 26 3.75 4.99 -7.27
N ILE A 27 3.24 4.77 -6.06
CA ILE A 27 2.21 3.75 -5.76
C ILE A 27 0.81 4.14 -6.23
N TYR A 28 0.54 5.40 -6.59
CA TYR A 28 -0.79 5.82 -7.02
C TYR A 28 -1.14 5.24 -8.38
N GLY A 29 -2.22 4.45 -8.41
CA GLY A 29 -2.90 4.02 -9.62
C GLY A 29 -3.81 5.12 -10.20
N GLU A 30 -4.43 4.83 -11.34
CA GLU A 30 -5.27 5.75 -12.11
C GLU A 30 -6.33 6.50 -11.27
N LYS A 31 -7.02 5.81 -10.36
CA LYS A 31 -8.09 6.39 -9.55
C LYS A 31 -7.56 7.43 -8.56
N LYS A 32 -6.43 7.14 -7.90
CA LYS A 32 -5.81 8.05 -6.93
C LYS A 32 -5.18 9.26 -7.63
N VAL A 33 -4.52 9.04 -8.77
CA VAL A 33 -4.00 10.16 -9.57
C VAL A 33 -5.13 11.05 -10.12
N HIS A 34 -6.24 10.46 -10.54
CA HIS A 34 -7.41 11.24 -10.94
C HIS A 34 -7.95 12.09 -9.79
N GLN A 35 -8.10 11.52 -8.58
CA GLN A 35 -8.55 12.27 -7.41
C GLN A 35 -7.60 13.43 -7.07
N GLN A 36 -6.28 13.18 -7.07
CA GLN A 36 -5.28 14.21 -6.85
C GLN A 36 -5.36 15.35 -7.89
N LEU A 37 -5.52 15.00 -9.17
CA LEU A 37 -5.69 16.00 -10.24
C LEU A 37 -6.92 16.89 -10.04
N LEU A 38 -8.03 16.33 -9.54
CA LEU A 38 -9.22 17.12 -9.23
C LEU A 38 -8.99 18.08 -8.05
N GLU A 39 -8.32 17.60 -7.00
CA GLU A 39 -7.93 18.40 -5.83
C GLU A 39 -6.97 19.54 -6.22
N ASP A 40 -6.08 19.27 -7.16
CA ASP A 40 -5.13 20.25 -7.71
C ASP A 40 -5.75 21.18 -8.78
N GLY A 41 -7.06 21.10 -9.00
CA GLY A 41 -7.82 22.03 -9.85
C GLY A 41 -7.89 21.68 -11.33
N PHE A 42 -7.42 20.50 -11.75
CA PHE A 42 -7.56 20.03 -13.13
C PHE A 42 -8.96 19.47 -13.40
N LYS A 43 -9.53 19.80 -14.57
CA LYS A 43 -10.76 19.20 -15.07
C LYS A 43 -10.43 18.09 -16.07
N VAL A 44 -10.37 16.85 -15.60
CA VAL A 44 -10.01 15.68 -16.42
C VAL A 44 -10.84 14.46 -16.01
N SER A 45 -11.19 13.61 -16.98
CA SER A 45 -11.91 12.36 -16.70
C SER A 45 -10.95 11.22 -16.38
N LEU A 46 -11.40 10.25 -15.57
CA LEU A 46 -10.63 9.05 -15.24
C LEU A 46 -10.09 8.32 -16.47
N ASN A 47 -10.92 8.15 -17.52
CA ASN A 47 -10.52 7.53 -18.78
C ASN A 47 -9.37 8.28 -19.46
N THR A 48 -9.37 9.61 -19.36
CA THR A 48 -8.29 10.44 -19.92
C THR A 48 -7.01 10.31 -19.11
N VAL A 49 -7.10 10.26 -17.78
CA VAL A 49 -5.95 9.98 -16.90
C VAL A 49 -5.35 8.61 -17.21
N ALA A 50 -6.18 7.57 -17.31
CA ALA A 50 -5.74 6.22 -17.67
C ALA A 50 -5.00 6.20 -19.01
N ARG A 51 -5.56 6.83 -20.04
CA ARG A 51 -4.92 6.95 -21.36
C ARG A 51 -3.58 7.70 -21.28
N TYR A 52 -3.51 8.82 -20.58
CA TYR A 52 -2.26 9.60 -20.49
C TYR A 52 -1.18 8.86 -19.71
N ARG A 53 -1.55 8.12 -18.66
CA ARG A 53 -0.62 7.24 -17.95
C ARG A 53 -0.08 6.14 -18.87
N GLN A 54 -0.92 5.53 -19.71
CA GLN A 54 -0.46 4.57 -20.72
C GLN A 54 0.47 5.23 -21.74
N GLU A 55 0.14 6.42 -22.25
CA GLU A 55 1.00 7.17 -23.19
C GLU A 55 2.37 7.55 -22.59
N LEU A 56 2.47 7.67 -21.26
CA LEU A 56 3.71 7.97 -20.54
C LEU A 56 4.41 6.71 -19.99
N ASP A 57 3.87 5.51 -20.26
CA ASP A 57 4.30 4.23 -19.68
C ASP A 57 4.37 4.23 -18.13
N LEU A 58 3.49 4.99 -17.48
CA LEU A 58 3.44 5.13 -16.02
C LEU A 58 2.54 4.07 -15.39
N LYS A 59 3.16 2.99 -14.91
CA LYS A 59 2.51 1.95 -14.13
C LYS A 59 2.72 2.21 -12.64
N ALA A 60 1.67 2.05 -11.84
CA ALA A 60 1.81 2.17 -10.39
C ALA A 60 2.93 1.22 -9.93
N VAL A 61 3.96 1.79 -9.30
CA VAL A 61 5.08 1.02 -8.79
C VAL A 61 4.64 0.46 -7.46
N LEU A 62 4.00 -0.69 -7.52
CA LEU A 62 3.78 -1.48 -6.31
C LEU A 62 5.15 -2.03 -5.88
N ALA A 63 5.46 -1.88 -4.61
CA ALA A 63 6.72 -2.37 -4.05
C ALA A 63 6.79 -3.91 -4.05
N VAL A 64 5.61 -4.54 -4.11
CA VAL A 64 5.43 -5.95 -4.42
C VAL A 64 5.30 -6.10 -5.94
N LYS A 65 6.12 -6.98 -6.54
CA LYS A 65 5.81 -7.59 -7.84
C LYS A 65 4.33 -8.02 -7.79
N GLN A 66 3.58 -7.96 -8.89
CA GLN A 66 2.27 -8.62 -8.91
C GLN A 66 2.53 -10.11 -8.66
N VAL A 67 2.45 -10.51 -7.39
CA VAL A 67 2.57 -11.89 -6.99
C VAL A 67 1.25 -12.46 -7.48
N ASN A 68 1.30 -13.41 -8.41
CA ASN A 68 0.23 -14.39 -8.47
C ASN A 68 0.26 -15.10 -7.12
N THR A 69 -0.41 -14.54 -6.12
CA THR A 69 -0.39 -14.98 -4.71
C THR A 69 -0.99 -16.36 -4.54
N THR A 70 -1.56 -16.93 -5.61
CA THR A 70 -2.31 -18.17 -5.53
C THR A 70 -2.29 -18.83 -6.89
N ILE A 71 -1.46 -19.86 -7.06
CA ILE A 71 -1.91 -21.00 -7.86
C ILE A 71 -2.81 -21.77 -6.88
N PRO A 72 -4.14 -21.74 -7.04
CA PRO A 72 -5.03 -22.38 -6.09
C PRO A 72 -4.79 -23.89 -6.13
N ILE A 73 -4.10 -24.41 -5.12
CA ILE A 73 -4.16 -25.83 -4.80
C ILE A 73 -5.59 -26.07 -4.30
N LYS A 74 -6.43 -26.67 -5.14
CA LYS A 74 -7.86 -26.90 -4.90
C LYS A 74 -8.19 -27.60 -3.57
N ALA A 75 -7.20 -28.18 -2.89
CA ALA A 75 -7.33 -28.93 -1.64
C ALA A 75 -7.30 -28.06 -0.36
N HIS A 76 -6.87 -26.80 -0.40
CA HIS A 76 -6.85 -25.98 0.82
C HIS A 76 -8.25 -25.44 1.18
N LYS A 77 -8.68 -25.78 2.39
CA LYS A 77 -9.91 -25.28 3.02
C LYS A 77 -9.85 -23.75 3.09
N LYS A 78 -10.76 -23.05 2.41
CA LYS A 78 -10.94 -21.60 2.59
C LYS A 78 -11.51 -21.38 3.99
N TYR A 79 -10.71 -20.84 4.90
CA TYR A 79 -11.21 -20.38 6.19
C TYR A 79 -11.95 -19.06 6.00
N SER A 80 -13.15 -18.94 6.59
CA SER A 80 -13.86 -17.67 6.64
C SER A 80 -13.02 -16.65 7.42
N TYR A 81 -12.92 -15.43 6.89
CA TYR A 81 -12.22 -14.34 7.57
C TYR A 81 -12.98 -14.00 8.85
N LYS A 82 -12.40 -14.35 10.01
CA LYS A 82 -13.11 -14.33 11.31
C LYS A 82 -13.49 -12.92 11.78
N LEU A 83 -12.94 -11.87 11.18
CA LEU A 83 -13.25 -10.47 11.50
C LEU A 83 -14.34 -9.88 10.60
N GLN A 84 -14.89 -10.66 9.66
CA GLN A 84 -15.97 -10.20 8.79
C GLN A 84 -17.24 -9.94 9.60
N GLY A 85 -17.68 -8.67 9.65
CA GLY A 85 -18.88 -8.24 10.38
C GLY A 85 -18.63 -7.80 11.83
N LEU A 86 -17.37 -7.76 12.28
CA LEU A 86 -17.03 -7.23 13.60
C LEU A 86 -17.19 -5.69 13.62
N ASN A 87 -17.99 -5.18 14.56
CA ASN A 87 -18.12 -3.75 14.78
C ASN A 87 -16.97 -3.24 15.66
N ILE A 88 -16.11 -2.38 15.11
CA ILE A 88 -14.92 -1.87 15.81
C ILE A 88 -15.28 -0.52 16.43
N SER A 89 -15.54 -0.51 17.73
CA SER A 89 -16.16 0.61 18.44
C SER A 89 -15.23 1.48 19.29
N HIS A 90 -13.98 1.08 19.52
CA HIS A 90 -13.06 1.81 20.40
C HIS A 90 -11.58 1.51 20.08
N ALA A 91 -10.68 2.39 20.55
CA ALA A 91 -9.23 2.21 20.39
C ALA A 91 -8.73 0.98 21.17
N ASN A 92 -7.76 0.27 20.61
CA ASN A 92 -7.24 -1.01 21.09
C ASN A 92 -8.24 -2.17 21.05
N HIS A 93 -9.37 -2.03 20.35
CA HIS A 93 -10.24 -3.18 20.10
C HIS A 93 -9.58 -4.17 19.12
N VAL A 94 -9.06 -3.67 18.01
CA VAL A 94 -8.36 -4.48 17.01
C VAL A 94 -7.09 -3.77 16.58
N TRP A 95 -5.96 -4.44 16.74
CA TRP A 95 -4.70 -4.06 16.10
C TRP A 95 -4.45 -4.96 14.89
N SER A 96 -3.73 -4.44 13.89
CA SER A 96 -3.11 -5.28 12.87
C SER A 96 -1.64 -4.98 12.70
N THR A 97 -0.92 -6.01 12.26
CA THR A 97 0.44 -5.90 11.76
C THR A 97 0.46 -6.08 10.24
N ASP A 98 1.27 -5.26 9.57
CA ASP A 98 1.59 -5.43 8.15
C ASP A 98 3.08 -5.19 7.92
N ILE A 99 3.66 -5.88 6.93
CA ILE A 99 5.00 -5.61 6.42
C ILE A 99 4.87 -5.08 5.01
N THR A 100 5.39 -3.89 4.79
CA THR A 100 5.48 -3.29 3.46
C THR A 100 6.93 -3.10 3.03
N TYR A 101 7.13 -2.99 1.72
CA TYR A 101 8.44 -2.86 1.10
C TYR A 101 8.61 -1.42 0.60
N ILE A 102 9.77 -0.81 0.85
CA ILE A 102 10.08 0.56 0.42
C ILE A 102 11.30 0.50 -0.49
N LYS A 103 11.15 0.95 -1.73
CA LYS A 103 12.27 1.06 -2.68
C LYS A 103 13.07 2.32 -2.37
N ILE A 104 14.38 2.20 -2.31
CA ILE A 104 15.33 3.30 -2.09
C ILE A 104 16.45 3.27 -3.13
N ALA A 105 17.20 4.36 -3.24
CA ALA A 105 18.43 4.37 -4.02
C ALA A 105 19.44 3.39 -3.36
N GLY A 106 19.66 2.24 -4.00
CA GLY A 106 20.55 1.18 -3.48
C GLY A 106 19.87 -0.13 -3.11
N GLY A 107 18.53 -0.24 -3.22
CA GLY A 107 17.83 -1.51 -3.03
C GLY A 107 16.42 -1.36 -2.48
N MET A 108 16.04 -2.30 -1.62
CA MET A 108 14.72 -2.34 -0.99
C MET A 108 14.88 -2.57 0.51
N VAL A 109 14.11 -1.84 1.30
CA VAL A 109 13.98 -2.03 2.75
C VAL A 109 12.57 -2.49 3.09
N TYR A 110 12.41 -3.08 4.26
CA TYR A 110 11.15 -3.62 4.76
C TYR A 110 10.72 -2.79 5.97
N MET A 111 9.48 -2.32 5.98
CA MET A 111 8.88 -1.62 7.10
C MET A 111 7.77 -2.47 7.69
N ALA A 112 7.86 -2.77 8.99
CA ALA A 112 6.76 -3.36 9.74
C ALA A 112 6.09 -2.27 10.58
N ALA A 113 4.76 -2.34 10.71
CA ALA A 113 3.99 -1.40 11.51
C ALA A 113 2.82 -2.11 12.23
N ILE A 114 2.55 -1.67 13.46
CA ILE A 114 1.32 -2.00 14.20
C ILE A 114 0.35 -0.82 14.08
N ILE A 115 -0.88 -1.10 13.64
CA ILE A 115 -1.91 -0.09 13.40
C ILE A 115 -3.17 -0.45 14.19
N ASP A 116 -3.73 0.52 14.90
CA ASP A 116 -5.05 0.38 15.54
C ASP A 116 -6.18 0.61 14.52
N TRP A 117 -7.16 -0.30 14.48
CA TRP A 117 -8.22 -0.25 13.46
C TRP A 117 -9.28 0.82 13.73
N HIS A 118 -9.46 1.24 14.97
CA HIS A 118 -10.46 2.26 15.29
C HIS A 118 -9.92 3.66 15.02
N SER A 119 -8.81 4.00 15.67
CA SER A 119 -8.16 5.32 15.59
C SER A 119 -7.34 5.53 14.32
N LYS A 120 -6.96 4.45 13.62
CA LYS A 120 -6.01 4.46 12.50
C LYS A 120 -4.61 4.92 12.88
N ALA A 121 -4.29 5.00 14.17
CA ALA A 121 -2.97 5.37 14.64
C ALA A 121 -1.93 4.27 14.34
N VAL A 122 -0.74 4.68 13.90
CA VAL A 122 0.44 3.82 13.87
C VAL A 122 1.01 3.78 15.28
N LEU A 123 0.90 2.64 15.95
CA LEU A 123 1.29 2.48 17.36
C LEU A 123 2.79 2.26 17.51
N SER A 124 3.40 1.55 16.55
CA SER A 124 4.83 1.38 16.42
C SER A 124 5.18 1.01 14.97
N HIS A 125 6.41 1.32 14.54
CA HIS A 125 6.95 0.88 13.26
C HIS A 125 8.48 0.77 13.32
N ARG A 126 9.06 -0.07 12.46
CA ARG A 126 10.52 -0.17 12.26
C ARG A 126 10.84 -0.49 10.81
N ILE A 127 12.04 -0.11 10.38
CA ILE A 127 12.59 -0.41 9.05
C ILE A 127 13.80 -1.34 9.21
N SER A 128 13.92 -2.33 8.32
CA SER A 128 15.06 -3.24 8.25
C SER A 128 15.46 -3.52 6.80
N ASN A 129 16.71 -3.91 6.59
CA ASN A 129 17.19 -4.43 5.30
C ASN A 129 16.82 -5.91 5.09
N THR A 130 16.25 -6.56 6.11
CA THR A 130 15.87 -7.98 6.08
C THR A 130 14.42 -8.14 6.52
N MET A 131 13.70 -9.01 5.81
CA MET A 131 12.33 -9.39 6.14
C MET A 131 12.35 -10.66 6.99
N ASP A 132 12.35 -10.50 8.31
CA ASP A 132 12.37 -11.60 9.27
C ASP A 132 11.29 -11.41 10.36
N SER A 133 11.05 -12.46 11.14
CA SER A 133 10.10 -12.43 12.25
C SER A 133 10.55 -11.52 13.38
N GLN A 134 11.86 -11.28 13.53
CA GLN A 134 12.41 -10.40 14.56
C GLN A 134 11.98 -8.95 14.33
N LEU A 135 11.93 -8.49 13.07
CA LEU A 135 11.42 -7.18 12.72
C LEU A 135 10.00 -7.00 13.28
N VAL A 136 9.07 -7.90 12.95
CA VAL A 136 7.68 -7.78 13.42
C VAL A 136 7.57 -7.88 14.93
N MET A 137 8.23 -8.87 15.55
CA MET A 137 8.18 -9.05 17.00
C MET A 137 8.71 -7.83 17.74
N SER A 138 9.76 -7.18 17.21
CA SER A 138 10.30 -5.96 17.80
C SER A 138 9.34 -4.77 17.72
N VAL A 139 8.55 -4.65 16.65
CA VAL A 139 7.51 -3.62 16.52
C VAL A 139 6.31 -3.93 17.41
N LEU A 140 5.91 -5.20 17.52
CA LEU A 140 4.84 -5.63 18.41
C LEU A 140 5.18 -5.37 19.87
N ASN A 141 6.37 -5.77 20.32
CA ASN A 141 6.81 -5.55 21.70
C ASN A 141 6.87 -4.06 22.03
N ASP A 142 7.40 -3.24 21.12
CA ASP A 142 7.44 -1.78 21.28
C ASP A 142 6.03 -1.15 21.37
N ALA A 143 5.05 -1.68 20.62
CA ALA A 143 3.66 -1.24 20.73
C ALA A 143 3.01 -1.66 22.06
N LEU A 144 3.24 -2.90 22.52
CA LEU A 144 2.70 -3.43 23.79
C LEU A 144 3.30 -2.73 25.02
N GLU A 145 4.53 -2.22 24.93
CA GLU A 145 5.15 -1.42 25.98
C GLU A 145 4.54 -0.01 26.09
N LYS A 146 4.07 0.57 24.97
CA LYS A 146 3.63 1.96 24.90
C LYS A 146 2.11 2.15 25.01
N HIS A 147 1.34 1.12 24.67
CA HIS A 147 -0.11 1.22 24.53
C HIS A 147 -0.84 0.10 25.28
N PRO A 148 -2.11 0.32 25.69
CA PRO A 148 -2.94 -0.75 26.23
C PRO A 148 -3.03 -1.93 25.26
N HIS A 149 -3.07 -3.14 25.79
CA HIS A 149 -3.09 -4.34 24.94
C HIS A 149 -4.36 -4.40 24.09
N PRO A 150 -4.28 -4.90 22.85
CA PRO A 150 -5.45 -5.04 22.02
C PRO A 150 -6.33 -6.21 22.50
N GLU A 151 -7.64 -6.11 22.28
CA GLU A 151 -8.53 -7.28 22.46
C GLU A 151 -8.28 -8.32 21.36
N ILE A 152 -8.01 -7.87 20.14
CA ILE A 152 -7.75 -8.71 18.97
C ILE A 152 -6.48 -8.23 18.27
N PHE A 153 -5.57 -9.16 18.00
CA PHE A 153 -4.41 -8.92 17.17
C PHE A 153 -4.55 -9.65 15.83
N ASN A 154 -4.82 -8.90 14.75
CA ASN A 154 -4.93 -9.44 13.40
C ASN A 154 -3.55 -9.48 12.73
N THR A 155 -3.06 -10.69 12.46
CA THR A 155 -1.87 -10.94 11.65
C THR A 155 -2.30 -11.42 10.27
N ASP A 156 -1.88 -10.74 9.19
CA ASP A 156 -2.06 -11.31 7.85
C ASP A 156 -1.18 -12.56 7.72
N GLN A 157 -1.78 -13.67 7.29
CA GLN A 157 -1.16 -15.00 7.20
C GLN A 157 -0.11 -15.10 6.07
N GLY A 158 0.95 -14.28 6.13
CA GLY A 158 2.21 -14.58 5.47
C GLY A 158 2.94 -15.68 6.23
N SER A 159 3.75 -16.49 5.52
CA SER A 159 4.56 -17.62 6.05
C SER A 159 5.57 -17.26 7.17
N GLN A 160 5.54 -16.02 7.67
CA GLN A 160 6.40 -15.49 8.72
C GLN A 160 5.81 -15.62 10.13
N TYR A 161 4.50 -15.87 10.26
CA TYR A 161 3.83 -16.08 11.54
C TYR A 161 3.57 -17.57 11.86
N THR A 162 3.96 -18.47 10.95
CA THR A 162 3.83 -19.93 11.10
C THR A 162 5.15 -20.64 11.37
N SER A 163 6.25 -19.92 11.64
CA SER A 163 7.42 -20.56 12.22
C SER A 163 7.10 -20.92 13.67
N GLU A 164 6.96 -22.22 13.95
CA GLU A 164 7.02 -22.75 15.31
C GLU A 164 8.23 -22.13 16.01
N ILE A 165 7.98 -21.40 17.10
CA ILE A 165 9.01 -21.21 18.11
C ILE A 165 9.20 -22.63 18.66
N LEU A 166 10.31 -23.27 18.28
CA LEU A 166 10.77 -24.54 18.85
C LEU A 166 10.81 -24.44 20.38
#